data_AF-A0A955L2E5-F1
#
_entry.id   AF-A0A955L2E5-F1
#
_cell.length_a   1.000
_cell.length_b   1.000
_cell.length_c   1.000
_cell.angle_alpha   90.00
_cell.angle_beta   90.00
_cell.angle_gamma   90.00
#
_symmetry.space_group_name_H-M   'P 1'
#
loop_
_entity.id
_entity.type
_entity.pdbx_description
1 polymer ?
#
loop_
_entity_poly.entity_id
_entity_poly.type
_entity_poly.pdbx_seq_one_letter_code
_entity_poly.pdbx_strand_id
1 'polypeptide(L)' 'MAEKKTTKKKTEAKAVKKDGFDGLGVAEASLELQKVILSVKAGEETDTSKVKKLKKHIARLKTAENNSSDNN' A
#
# COMPACT_ATOMS: atom_id res chain seq x y z
N MET A 1 15.48 -14.59 -40.80
CA MET A 1 16.75 -13.91 -40.48
C MET A 1 16.40 -12.62 -39.76
N ALA A 2 16.50 -12.65 -38.42
CA ALA A 2 17.38 -11.78 -37.62
C ALA A 2 16.79 -10.37 -37.49
N GLU A 3 16.41 -9.83 -36.32
CA GLU A 3 16.97 -10.00 -34.98
C GLU A 3 15.89 -9.80 -33.90
N LYS A 4 15.77 -10.77 -32.98
CA LYS A 4 15.10 -10.55 -31.69
C LYS A 4 16.12 -9.92 -30.74
N LYS A 5 15.92 -8.66 -30.33
CA LYS A 5 16.67 -8.05 -29.23
C LYS A 5 15.78 -7.94 -27.99
N THR A 6 15.76 -9.02 -27.23
CA THR A 6 15.19 -9.13 -25.88
C THR A 6 16.21 -8.64 -24.86
N THR A 7 15.99 -7.46 -24.27
CA THR A 7 16.59 -7.09 -22.98
C THR A 7 15.62 -6.21 -22.21
N LYS A 8 14.64 -6.83 -21.55
CA LYS A 8 14.08 -6.28 -20.31
C LYS A 8 14.77 -7.04 -19.17
N LYS A 9 15.88 -6.52 -18.65
CA LYS A 9 16.28 -6.88 -17.28
C LYS A 9 15.21 -6.29 -16.36
N LYS A 10 14.13 -7.05 -16.15
CA LYS A 10 13.30 -6.85 -14.97
C LYS A 10 14.18 -7.30 -13.82
N THR A 11 14.78 -6.36 -13.10
CA THR A 11 15.21 -6.63 -11.73
C THR A 11 13.97 -7.12 -11.01
N GLU A 12 13.96 -8.42 -10.74
CA GLU A 12 13.01 -9.04 -9.83
C GLU A 12 13.11 -8.24 -8.53
N ALA A 13 12.10 -7.41 -8.28
CA ALA A 13 11.88 -6.90 -6.95
C ALA A 13 11.77 -8.16 -6.09
N LYS A 14 12.79 -8.43 -5.28
CA LYS A 14 12.64 -9.29 -4.11
C LYS A 14 11.37 -8.82 -3.46
N ALA A 15 10.31 -9.62 -3.52
CA ALA A 15 9.09 -9.38 -2.79
C ALA A 15 9.47 -9.50 -1.31
N VAL A 16 9.98 -8.40 -0.75
CA VAL A 16 9.95 -8.17 0.69
C VAL A 16 8.51 -8.45 1.06
N LYS A 17 8.28 -9.33 2.04
CA LYS A 17 6.96 -9.62 2.59
C LYS A 17 6.41 -8.31 3.13
N LYS A 18 5.79 -7.56 2.22
CA LYS A 18 5.23 -6.24 2.41
C LYS A 18 3.80 -6.52 2.85
N ASP A 19 3.38 -5.95 3.97
CA ASP A 19 1.98 -6.05 4.33
C ASP A 19 1.20 -5.52 3.11
N GLY A 20 0.17 -6.24 2.66
CA GLY A 20 -0.45 -6.03 1.33
C GLY A 20 -0.95 -4.60 1.03
N PHE A 21 -0.92 -3.71 2.02
CA PHE A 21 -1.33 -2.30 1.95
C PHE A 21 -0.17 -1.27 1.93
N ASP A 22 1.09 -1.65 2.22
CA ASP A 22 2.19 -0.68 2.37
C ASP A 22 2.59 0.00 1.03
N GLY A 23 2.00 -0.39 -0.09
CA GLY A 23 2.20 0.20 -1.42
C GLY A 23 1.07 1.12 -1.89
N LEU A 24 0.01 1.23 -1.09
CA LEU A 24 -1.18 2.00 -1.43
C LEU A 24 -0.99 3.49 -1.09
N GLY A 25 -1.54 4.39 -1.92
CA GLY A 25 -1.64 5.83 -1.64
C GLY A 25 -2.72 6.17 -0.60
N VAL A 26 -2.88 7.45 -0.22
CA VAL A 26 -3.84 7.85 0.85
C VAL A 26 -5.28 7.45 0.52
N ALA A 27 -5.72 7.72 -0.70
CA ALA A 27 -7.07 7.39 -1.15
C ALA A 27 -7.31 5.87 -1.12
N GLU A 28 -6.38 5.10 -1.69
CA GLU A 28 -6.44 3.64 -1.75
C GLU A 28 -6.40 2.99 -0.36
N ALA A 29 -5.48 3.44 0.50
CA ALA A 29 -5.38 2.95 1.87
C ALA A 29 -6.61 3.31 2.70
N SER A 30 -7.25 4.46 2.44
CA SER A 30 -8.50 4.87 3.11
C SER A 30 -9.68 4.00 2.70
N LEU A 31 -9.78 3.63 1.41
CA LEU A 31 -10.79 2.69 0.92
C LEU A 31 -10.57 1.29 1.51
N GLU A 32 -9.33 0.83 1.56
CA GLU A 32 -8.99 -0.46 2.17
C GLU A 32 -9.31 -0.47 3.67
N LEU A 33 -9.02 0.62 4.38
CA LEU A 33 -9.41 0.78 5.79
C LEU A 33 -10.93 0.67 5.99
N GLN A 34 -11.73 1.28 5.11
CA GLN A 34 -13.19 1.16 5.18
C GLN A 34 -13.65 -0.29 4.97
N LYS A 35 -13.11 -0.99 3.96
CA LYS A 35 -13.43 -2.40 3.71
C LYS A 35 -13.12 -3.27 4.92
N VAL A 36 -11.91 -3.14 5.48
CA VAL A 36 -11.50 -3.91 6.65
C VAL A 36 -12.40 -3.60 7.86
N ILE A 37 -12.76 -2.32 8.09
CA ILE A 37 -13.69 -1.95 9.16
C ILE A 37 -15.07 -2.60 8.96
N LEU A 38 -15.57 -2.63 7.71
CA LEU A 38 -16.84 -3.28 7.40
C LEU A 38 -16.76 -4.80 7.62
N SER A 39 -15.70 -5.47 7.18
CA SER A 39 -15.48 -6.90 7.43
C SER A 39 -15.36 -7.21 8.92
N VAL A 40 -14.71 -6.34 9.71
CA VAL A 40 -14.65 -6.47 11.18
C VAL A 40 -16.03 -6.30 11.80
N LYS A 41 -16.80 -5.31 11.35
CA LYS A 41 -18.16 -5.05 11.85
C LYS A 41 -19.14 -6.17 11.49
N ALA A 42 -18.96 -6.79 10.32
CA ALA A 42 -19.71 -7.96 9.89
C ALA A 42 -19.29 -9.25 10.61
N GLY A 43 -18.17 -9.23 11.35
CA GLY A 43 -17.62 -10.41 12.02
C GLY A 43 -16.83 -11.35 11.10
N GLU A 44 -16.62 -10.98 9.84
CA GLU A 44 -15.83 -11.77 8.86
C GLU A 44 -14.32 -11.67 9.12
N GLU A 45 -13.88 -10.56 9.70
CA GLU A 45 -12.47 -10.32 10.04
C GLU A 45 -12.35 -10.03 11.54
N THR A 46 -11.64 -10.89 12.28
CA THR A 46 -11.39 -10.68 13.72
C THR A 46 -10.06 -9.98 13.98
N ASP A 47 -9.18 -9.91 12.98
CA ASP A 47 -7.88 -9.25 13.09
C ASP A 47 -7.99 -7.72 12.95
N THR A 48 -8.20 -7.07 14.08
CA THR A 48 -8.22 -5.61 14.19
C THR A 48 -6.83 -4.98 14.02
N SER A 49 -5.75 -5.76 13.99
CA SER A 49 -4.39 -5.23 13.82
C SER A 49 -4.21 -4.58 12.44
N LYS A 50 -4.88 -5.11 11.42
CA LYS A 50 -4.93 -4.54 10.06
C LYS A 50 -5.47 -3.12 10.04
N VAL A 51 -6.57 -2.86 10.78
CA VAL A 51 -7.15 -1.51 10.94
C VAL A 51 -6.12 -0.55 11.56
N LYS A 52 -5.43 -0.98 12.61
CA LYS A 52 -4.40 -0.17 13.30
C LYS A 52 -3.22 0.16 12.38
N LYS A 53 -2.74 -0.84 11.62
CA LYS A 53 -1.64 -0.66 10.65
C LYS A 53 -2.05 0.29 9.51
N LEU A 54 -3.23 0.11 8.92
CA LEU A 54 -3.77 0.98 7.85
C LEU A 54 -3.92 2.44 8.31
N LYS A 55 -4.49 2.67 9.51
CA LYS A 55 -4.58 4.03 10.09
C LYS A 55 -3.20 4.68 10.24
N LYS A 56 -2.21 3.92 10.74
CA LYS A 56 -0.83 4.41 10.87
C LYS A 56 -0.19 4.70 9.52
N HIS A 57 -0.45 3.87 8.51
CA HIS A 57 0.03 4.08 7.14
C HIS A 57 -0.54 5.35 6.52
N ILE A 58 -1.86 5.54 6.58
CA ILE A 58 -2.53 6.76 6.09
C ILE A 58 -1.98 8.00 6.79
N ALA A 59 -1.76 7.95 8.11
CA ALA A 59 -1.17 9.08 8.83
C ALA A 59 0.24 9.41 8.31
N ARG A 60 1.10 8.41 8.10
CA ARG A 60 2.45 8.61 7.53
C ARG A 60 2.38 9.22 6.13
N LEU A 61 1.47 8.74 5.29
CA LEU A 61 1.29 9.27 3.94
C LEU A 61 0.79 10.72 3.96
N LYS A 62 -0.20 11.05 4.80
CA LYS A 62 -0.69 12.44 4.95
C LYS A 62 0.41 13.36 5.47
N THR A 63 1.23 12.89 6.42
CA THR A 63 2.41 13.65 6.88
C THR A 63 3.43 13.83 5.75
N ALA A 64 3.66 12.81 4.93
CA ALA A 64 4.56 12.91 3.78
C ALA A 64 4.03 13.86 2.70
N GLU A 65 2.73 13.82 2.39
CA GLU A 65 2.06 14.77 1.49
C GLU A 65 2.17 16.21 2.02
N ASN A 66 1.88 16.43 3.30
CA ASN A 66 2.00 17.75 3.91
C ASN A 66 3.46 18.24 3.96
N ASN A 67 4.42 17.36 4.26
CA ASN A 67 5.86 17.69 4.29
C ASN A 67 6.48 17.80 2.88
N SER A 68 5.75 17.41 1.82
CA SER A 68 6.21 17.56 0.43
C SER A 68 5.99 18.97 -0.12
N SER A 69 5.36 19.87 0.65
CA SER A 69 5.13 21.25 0.24
C SER A 69 6.29 22.22 0.59
N ASP A 70 7.36 21.75 1.27
CA ASP A 70 8.56 22.54 1.61
C ASP A 70 9.83 22.03 0.90
N ASN A 71 9.73 21.11 -0.07
CA ASN A 71 10.89 20.67 -0.85
C ASN A 71 10.53 20.35 -2.32
N ASN A 72 10.36 21.43 -3.09
CA ASN A 72 11.03 21.59 -4.39
C ASN A 72 11.47 23.05 -4.53
#